data_AF-A0A7D7ZK91-F1
#
_entry.id   AF-A0A7D7ZK91-F1
#
_cell.length_a   1.000
_cell.length_b   1.000
_cell.length_c   1.000
_cell.angle_alpha   90.00
_cell.angle_beta   90.00
_cell.angle_gamma   90.00
#
_symmetry.space_group_name_H-M   'P 1'
#
loop_
_entity.id
_entity.type
_entity.pdbx_description
1 polymer ?
#
loop_
_entity_poly.entity_id
_entity_poly.type
_entity_poly.pdbx_seq_one_letter_code
_entity_poly.pdbx_strand_id
1 'polypeptide(L)'
;MSPLLRLYLGFSRFSDPIWRAIIRRRLRRGKENGARLPEKFGVYEKQRPNGTIIWINALGIGECLAVIPLIEHVLSALPEASVVLSSSTRSSAVALEKAQLPDRCVHVMLPIDTQKVTRRFLDHWVPDLAIFAELDFWPRLMTETHRRKIPMALVNSRMMKANFQSRKRMSGLMRDIFGYFDFIGVQDVSVVHALVFKGVGPKGGKMER
;
A
#
# COMPACT_ATOMS: atom_id res chain seq x y z
N MET A 1 -7.34 -17.47 -9.40
CA MET A 1 -7.12 -17.69 -7.96
C MET A 1 -6.70 -19.13 -7.69
N SER A 2 -5.43 -19.30 -7.33
CA SER A 2 -4.74 -20.54 -6.97
C SER A 2 -5.21 -21.10 -5.62
N PRO A 3 -4.98 -22.40 -5.36
CA PRO A 3 -5.30 -23.02 -4.07
C PRO A 3 -4.58 -22.35 -2.89
N LEU A 4 -3.30 -21.96 -3.06
CA LEU A 4 -2.52 -21.29 -2.02
C LEU A 4 -3.12 -19.93 -1.66
N LEU A 5 -3.57 -19.16 -2.66
CA LEU A 5 -4.25 -17.89 -2.39
C LEU A 5 -5.57 -18.12 -1.66
N ARG A 6 -6.39 -19.09 -2.09
CA ARG A 6 -7.64 -19.45 -1.37
C ARG A 6 -7.38 -19.82 0.09
N LEU A 7 -6.35 -20.64 0.35
CA LEU A 7 -5.98 -21.04 1.70
C LEU A 7 -5.54 -19.84 2.55
N TYR A 8 -4.69 -18.97 2.01
CA TYR A 8 -4.28 -17.74 2.69
C TYR A 8 -5.47 -16.83 3.02
N LEU A 9 -6.39 -16.66 2.06
CA LEU A 9 -7.61 -15.90 2.28
C LEU A 9 -8.47 -16.57 3.38
N GLY A 10 -8.67 -17.88 3.33
CA GLY A 10 -9.37 -18.61 4.41
C GLY A 10 -8.76 -18.34 5.78
N PHE A 11 -7.44 -18.47 5.91
CA PHE A 11 -6.70 -18.21 7.15
C PHE A 11 -6.82 -16.75 7.62
N SER A 12 -6.60 -15.78 6.73
CA SER A 12 -6.65 -14.34 7.06
C SER A 12 -8.02 -13.84 7.52
N ARG A 13 -9.10 -14.60 7.30
CA ARG A 13 -10.42 -14.28 7.82
C ARG A 13 -10.51 -14.44 9.34
N PHE A 14 -9.74 -15.37 9.91
CA PHE A 14 -9.83 -15.78 11.32
C PHE A 14 -8.55 -15.51 12.12
N SER A 15 -7.51 -14.94 11.50
CA SER A 15 -6.21 -14.75 12.14
C SER A 15 -6.07 -13.47 12.99
N ASP A 16 -7.13 -12.69 13.19
CA ASP A 16 -7.10 -11.46 14.02
C ASP A 16 -6.55 -11.68 15.45
N PRO A 17 -6.94 -12.75 16.19
CA PRO A 17 -6.36 -13.02 17.51
C PRO A 17 -4.85 -13.28 17.47
N ILE A 18 -4.37 -13.98 16.44
CA ILE A 18 -2.95 -14.28 16.23
C ILE A 18 -2.19 -12.97 16.00
N TRP A 19 -2.68 -12.12 15.12
CA TRP A 19 -2.08 -10.82 14.86
C TRP A 19 -2.08 -9.92 16.10
N ARG A 20 -3.16 -9.89 16.89
CA ARG A 20 -3.19 -9.17 18.18
C ARG A 20 -2.09 -9.66 19.11
N ALA A 21 -1.90 -10.97 19.25
CA ALA A 21 -0.83 -11.52 20.07
C ALA A 21 0.57 -11.13 19.57
N ILE A 22 0.80 -11.22 18.25
CA ILE A 22 2.07 -10.82 17.61
C ILE A 22 2.35 -9.33 17.85
N ILE A 23 1.38 -8.46 17.59
CA ILE A 23 1.53 -7.01 17.74
C ILE A 23 1.75 -6.62 19.21
N ARG A 24 1.02 -7.21 20.17
CA ARG A 24 1.27 -7.00 21.60
C ARG A 24 2.69 -7.41 21.99
N ARG A 25 3.19 -8.55 21.49
CA ARG A 25 4.57 -9.00 21.74
C ARG A 25 5.59 -8.02 21.16
N ARG A 26 5.34 -7.48 19.96
CA ARG A 26 6.21 -6.49 19.32
C ARG A 26 6.20 -5.15 20.08
N LEU A 27 5.04 -4.73 20.59
CA LEU A 27 4.91 -3.54 21.44
C LEU A 27 5.74 -3.67 22.72
N ARG A 28 5.63 -4.80 23.44
CA ARG A 28 6.45 -5.07 24.65
C ARG A 28 7.96 -5.05 24.39
N ARG A 29 8.37 -5.31 23.13
CA ARG A 29 9.77 -5.28 22.69
C ARG A 29 10.21 -3.91 22.14
N GLY A 30 9.37 -2.87 22.28
CA GLY A 30 9.65 -1.53 21.76
C GLY A 30 9.64 -1.41 20.23
N LYS A 31 9.20 -2.45 19.50
CA LYS A 31 9.18 -2.49 18.02
C LYS A 31 7.95 -1.83 17.39
N GLU A 32 7.03 -1.34 18.21
CA GLU A 32 5.80 -0.64 17.80
C GLU A 32 5.65 0.64 18.64
N ASN A 33 4.93 1.62 18.11
CA ASN A 33 4.50 2.80 18.87
C ASN A 33 3.08 2.53 19.38
N GLY A 34 2.87 2.60 20.71
CA GLY A 34 1.57 2.36 21.34
C GLY A 34 0.48 3.31 20.88
N ALA A 35 0.82 4.59 20.67
CA ALA A 35 -0.13 5.61 20.21
C ALA A 35 -0.64 5.33 18.78
N ARG A 36 0.19 4.72 17.93
CA ARG A 36 -0.14 4.40 16.53
C ARG A 36 -0.59 2.96 16.32
N LEU A 37 -0.74 2.19 17.41
CA LEU A 37 -1.22 0.81 17.35
C LEU A 37 -2.63 0.66 16.75
N PRO A 38 -3.60 1.56 17.02
CA PRO A 38 -4.95 1.46 16.45
C PRO A 38 -4.94 1.45 14.91
N GLU A 39 -4.04 2.21 14.27
CA GLU A 39 -3.91 2.28 12.81
C GLU A 39 -3.64 0.90 12.19
N LYS A 40 -2.84 0.06 12.87
CA LYS A 40 -2.58 -1.33 12.43
C LYS A 40 -3.81 -2.23 12.47
N PHE A 41 -4.86 -1.84 13.21
CA PHE A 41 -6.13 -2.56 13.31
C PHE A 41 -7.27 -1.87 12.53
N GLY A 42 -6.92 -0.92 11.65
CA GLY A 42 -7.89 -0.26 10.78
C GLY A 42 -8.71 0.82 11.51
N VAL A 43 -8.13 1.43 12.54
CA VAL A 43 -8.73 2.54 13.29
C VAL A 43 -7.84 3.76 13.11
N TYR A 44 -8.35 4.78 12.41
CA TYR A 44 -7.60 5.97 12.04
C TYR A 44 -8.26 7.21 12.65
N GLU A 45 -7.49 8.01 13.37
CA GLU A 45 -7.94 9.31 13.88
C GLU A 45 -7.97 10.37 12.78
N LYS A 46 -7.03 10.25 11.82
CA LYS A 46 -6.94 11.14 10.67
C LYS A 46 -8.12 10.91 9.73
N GLN A 47 -8.84 11.99 9.43
CA GLN A 47 -9.94 11.97 8.47
C GLN A 47 -9.39 11.73 7.05
N ARG A 48 -10.19 11.05 6.22
CA ARG A 48 -9.91 10.94 4.78
C ARG A 48 -9.98 12.34 4.16
N PRO A 49 -8.95 12.81 3.45
CA PRO A 49 -9.02 14.06 2.69
C PRO A 49 -10.17 14.02 1.67
N ASN A 50 -10.69 15.19 1.29
CA ASN A 50 -11.67 15.30 0.22
C ASN A 50 -11.00 15.06 -1.15
N GLY A 51 -11.81 14.70 -2.15
CA GLY A 51 -11.32 14.52 -3.52
C GLY A 51 -10.60 13.19 -3.76
N THR A 52 -9.62 13.24 -4.67
CA THR A 52 -8.91 12.07 -5.19
C THR A 52 -7.85 11.60 -4.19
N ILE A 53 -7.87 10.31 -3.84
CA ILE A 53 -6.91 9.69 -2.92
C ILE A 53 -5.99 8.73 -3.67
N ILE A 54 -4.71 9.03 -3.66
CA ILE A 54 -3.65 8.13 -4.14
C ILE A 54 -3.00 7.47 -2.93
N TRP A 55 -3.21 6.17 -2.78
CA TRP A 55 -2.56 5.41 -1.73
C TRP A 55 -1.22 4.87 -2.23
N ILE A 56 -0.14 5.22 -1.54
CA ILE A 56 1.20 4.65 -1.77
C ILE A 56 1.56 3.77 -0.58
N ASN A 57 1.90 2.52 -0.84
CA ASN A 57 2.37 1.55 0.15
C ASN A 57 3.87 1.33 0.02
N ALA A 58 4.61 1.71 1.07
CA ALA A 58 6.06 1.57 1.20
C ALA A 58 6.40 1.08 2.61
N LEU A 59 6.84 -0.16 2.78
CA LEU A 59 7.01 -0.77 4.09
C LEU A 59 8.29 -0.35 4.80
N GLY A 60 9.40 -0.34 4.07
CA GLY A 60 10.76 -0.14 4.58
C GLY A 60 11.15 1.33 4.63
N ILE A 61 12.19 1.67 5.41
CA ILE A 61 12.75 3.03 5.46
C ILE A 61 13.21 3.47 4.07
N GLY A 62 13.95 2.61 3.37
CA GLY A 62 14.46 2.91 2.03
C GLY A 62 13.35 3.18 1.02
N GLU A 63 12.32 2.33 0.99
CA GLU A 63 11.13 2.52 0.15
C GLU A 63 10.40 3.82 0.50
N CYS A 64 10.17 4.07 1.80
CA CYS A 64 9.47 5.26 2.28
C CYS A 64 10.15 6.55 1.82
N LEU A 65 11.47 6.62 1.92
CA LEU A 65 12.23 7.79 1.47
C LEU A 65 12.30 7.87 -0.06
N ALA A 66 12.41 6.72 -0.75
CA ALA A 66 12.48 6.67 -2.20
C ALA A 66 11.18 7.10 -2.90
N VAL A 67 10.01 6.97 -2.25
CA VAL A 67 8.74 7.41 -2.83
C VAL A 67 8.45 8.90 -2.61
N ILE A 68 9.24 9.64 -1.80
CA ILE A 68 8.96 11.06 -1.54
C ILE A 68 8.98 11.91 -2.85
N PRO A 69 9.98 11.80 -3.74
CA PRO A 69 9.95 12.53 -5.01
C PRO A 69 8.76 12.15 -5.90
N LEU A 70 8.31 10.88 -5.84
CA LEU A 70 7.11 10.45 -6.54
C LEU A 70 5.85 11.12 -5.97
N ILE A 71 5.76 11.24 -4.64
CA ILE A 71 4.65 11.92 -3.95
C ILE A 71 4.61 13.39 -4.39
N GLU A 72 5.74 14.08 -4.38
CA GLU A 72 5.84 15.48 -4.80
C GLU A 72 5.40 15.66 -6.26
N HIS A 73 5.91 14.80 -7.16
CA HIS A 73 5.55 14.85 -8.57
C HIS A 73 4.05 14.57 -8.80
N VAL A 74 3.49 13.58 -8.11
CA VAL A 74 2.05 13.26 -8.16
C VAL A 74 1.20 14.44 -7.67
N LEU A 75 1.56 15.05 -6.54
CA LEU A 75 0.81 16.18 -5.98
C LEU A 75 0.94 17.44 -6.84
N SER A 76 2.07 17.62 -7.53
CA SER A 76 2.27 18.71 -8.50
C SER A 76 1.43 18.48 -9.77
N ALA A 77 1.40 17.27 -10.30
CA ALA A 77 0.64 16.92 -11.50
C ALA A 77 -0.88 16.85 -11.25
N LEU A 78 -1.31 16.56 -10.01
CA LEU A 78 -2.70 16.44 -9.61
C LEU A 78 -2.99 17.39 -8.41
N PRO A 79 -3.31 18.67 -8.67
CA PRO A 79 -3.52 19.68 -7.63
C PRO A 79 -4.66 19.36 -6.65
N GLU A 80 -5.65 18.57 -7.08
CA GLU A 80 -6.81 18.17 -6.26
C GLU A 80 -6.64 16.79 -5.59
N ALA A 81 -5.50 16.13 -5.79
CA ALA A 81 -5.22 14.84 -5.16
C ALA A 81 -4.59 15.02 -3.78
N SER A 82 -4.86 14.06 -2.90
CA SER A 82 -4.10 13.85 -1.67
C SER A 82 -3.45 12.47 -1.70
N VAL A 83 -2.33 12.33 -1.01
CA VAL A 83 -1.63 11.05 -0.87
C VAL A 83 -1.86 10.47 0.51
N VAL A 84 -2.14 9.17 0.57
CA VAL A 84 -2.04 8.38 1.80
C VAL A 84 -0.80 7.52 1.68
N LEU A 85 0.19 7.72 2.53
CA LEU A 85 1.42 6.91 2.55
C LEU A 85 1.35 5.92 3.72
N SER A 86 1.40 4.61 3.43
CA SER A 86 1.46 3.58 4.48
C SER A 86 2.84 2.98 4.64
N SER A 87 3.27 2.80 5.91
CA SER A 87 4.50 2.07 6.25
C SER A 87 4.31 1.03 7.35
N SER A 88 5.17 0.00 7.41
CA SER A 88 4.96 -1.13 8.33
C SER A 88 5.65 -0.98 9.69
N THR A 89 6.80 -0.29 9.75
CA THR A 89 7.67 -0.30 10.94
C THR A 89 7.68 1.04 11.67
N ARG A 90 7.91 0.99 13.00
CA ARG A 90 8.14 2.19 13.81
C ARG A 90 9.29 3.03 13.26
N SER A 91 10.37 2.42 12.79
CA SER A 91 11.53 3.14 12.26
C SER A 91 11.22 3.84 10.95
N SER A 92 10.40 3.24 10.08
CA SER A 92 9.91 3.89 8.85
C SER A 92 9.09 5.13 9.17
N ALA A 93 8.18 5.03 10.15
CA ALA A 93 7.37 6.18 10.61
C ALA A 93 8.25 7.34 11.12
N VAL A 94 9.24 7.04 11.98
CA VAL A 94 10.18 8.04 12.50
C VAL A 94 11.02 8.67 11.38
N ALA A 95 11.43 7.89 10.38
CA ALA A 95 12.17 8.44 9.24
C ALA A 95 11.30 9.40 8.42
N LEU A 96 10.03 9.07 8.20
CA LEU A 96 9.08 9.93 7.48
C LEU A 96 8.75 11.22 8.26
N GLU A 97 8.63 11.15 9.59
CA GLU A 97 8.46 12.34 10.44
C GLU A 97 9.63 13.32 10.28
N LYS A 98 10.86 12.81 10.14
CA LYS A 98 12.07 13.64 9.91
C LYS A 98 12.19 14.15 8.48
N ALA A 99 11.70 13.40 7.51
CA ALA A 99 11.82 13.73 6.09
C ALA A 99 10.85 14.84 5.64
N GLN A 100 9.88 15.23 6.49
CA GLN A 100 8.88 16.26 6.22
C GLN A 100 8.07 15.99 4.95
N LEU A 101 7.02 15.20 5.09
CA LEU A 101 6.10 14.92 3.99
C LEU A 101 5.36 16.20 3.52
N PRO A 102 5.03 16.30 2.21
CA PRO A 102 4.20 17.40 1.72
C PRO A 102 2.86 17.51 2.45
N ASP A 103 2.31 18.72 2.58
CA ASP A 103 1.09 18.98 3.36
C ASP A 103 -0.11 18.11 2.97
N ARG A 104 -0.24 17.79 1.67
CA ARG A 104 -1.30 16.92 1.12
C ARG A 104 -0.98 15.42 1.20
N CYS A 105 0.06 15.03 1.95
CA CYS A 105 0.45 13.64 2.17
C CYS A 105 0.23 13.23 3.63
N VAL A 106 -0.69 12.29 3.84
CA VAL A 106 -1.01 11.74 5.15
C VAL A 106 -0.30 10.40 5.34
N HIS A 107 0.60 10.33 6.31
CA HIS A 107 1.20 9.06 6.72
C HIS A 107 0.33 8.26 7.68
N VAL A 108 0.25 6.94 7.47
CA VAL A 108 -0.41 5.94 8.33
C VAL A 108 0.43 4.66 8.49
N MET A 109 0.19 3.91 9.56
CA MET A 109 0.71 2.55 9.71
C MET A 109 -0.10 1.59 8.87
N LEU A 110 0.58 0.71 8.13
CA LEU A 110 -0.09 -0.30 7.32
C LEU A 110 -0.97 -1.22 8.21
N PRO A 111 -2.23 -1.48 7.82
CA PRO A 111 -3.08 -2.47 8.47
C PRO A 111 -2.47 -3.88 8.51
N ILE A 112 -2.79 -4.65 9.54
CA ILE A 112 -2.55 -6.10 9.49
C ILE A 112 -3.40 -6.78 8.42
N ASP A 113 -2.85 -7.83 7.81
CA ASP A 113 -3.45 -8.47 6.63
C ASP A 113 -4.53 -9.49 7.00
N THR A 114 -5.61 -8.98 7.58
CA THR A 114 -6.81 -9.73 7.94
C THR A 114 -8.02 -9.14 7.24
N GLN A 115 -9.00 -9.98 6.92
CA GLN A 115 -10.16 -9.53 6.15
C GLN A 115 -10.87 -8.33 6.80
N LYS A 116 -11.09 -8.35 8.11
CA LYS A 116 -11.79 -7.27 8.83
C LYS A 116 -10.99 -5.97 8.83
N VAL A 117 -9.68 -6.04 9.02
CA VAL A 117 -8.84 -4.86 9.15
C VAL A 117 -8.53 -4.25 7.80
N THR A 118 -8.17 -5.07 6.81
CA THR A 118 -7.99 -4.66 5.42
C THR A 118 -9.22 -3.94 4.88
N ARG A 119 -10.43 -4.49 5.13
CA ARG A 119 -11.66 -3.85 4.67
C ARG A 119 -11.85 -2.48 5.29
N ARG A 120 -11.66 -2.36 6.62
CA ARG A 120 -11.72 -1.07 7.32
C ARG A 120 -10.75 -0.04 6.79
N PHE A 121 -9.51 -0.44 6.47
CA PHE A 121 -8.56 0.45 5.81
C PHE A 121 -9.09 0.97 4.47
N LEU A 122 -9.55 0.08 3.60
CA LEU A 122 -10.05 0.45 2.28
C LEU A 122 -11.41 1.20 2.35
N ASP A 123 -12.23 0.94 3.36
CA ASP A 123 -13.50 1.65 3.62
C ASP A 123 -13.25 3.06 4.16
N HIS A 124 -12.22 3.25 4.98
CA HIS A 124 -11.86 4.56 5.52
C HIS A 124 -11.23 5.46 4.47
N TRP A 125 -10.21 4.95 3.76
CA TRP A 125 -9.42 5.76 2.84
C TRP A 125 -10.02 5.87 1.44
N VAL A 126 -10.78 4.86 0.99
CA VAL A 126 -11.41 4.79 -0.35
C VAL A 126 -10.47 5.33 -1.45
N PRO A 127 -9.31 4.67 -1.67
CA PRO A 127 -8.33 5.17 -2.63
C PRO A 127 -8.83 4.99 -4.06
N ASP A 128 -8.56 5.98 -4.90
CA ASP A 128 -8.81 5.96 -6.34
C ASP A 128 -7.69 5.23 -7.10
N LEU A 129 -6.55 5.04 -6.44
CA LEU A 129 -5.38 4.35 -6.96
C LEU A 129 -4.53 3.80 -5.79
N ALA A 130 -3.97 2.61 -5.98
CA ALA A 130 -2.99 2.02 -5.08
C ALA A 130 -1.64 1.82 -5.79
N ILE A 131 -0.56 2.36 -5.23
CA ILE A 131 0.82 2.22 -5.72
C ILE A 131 1.62 1.44 -4.69
N PHE A 132 2.32 0.39 -5.10
CA PHE A 132 3.18 -0.44 -4.26
C PHE A 132 4.64 -0.17 -4.63
N ALA A 133 5.45 0.28 -3.67
CA ALA A 133 6.83 0.70 -3.90
C ALA A 133 7.81 -0.47 -4.12
N GLU A 134 7.48 -1.65 -3.61
CA GLU A 134 8.11 -2.93 -3.92
C GLU A 134 7.03 -4.02 -3.85
N LEU A 135 7.35 -5.24 -4.30
CA LEU A 135 6.41 -6.35 -4.16
C LEU A 135 6.46 -6.90 -2.74
N ASP A 136 5.71 -6.24 -1.88
CA ASP A 136 5.42 -6.74 -0.55
C ASP A 136 4.26 -7.71 -0.56
N PHE A 137 4.45 -8.83 0.12
CA PHE A 137 3.52 -9.92 0.03
C PHE A 137 2.39 -9.80 1.06
N TRP A 138 1.32 -9.09 0.68
CA TRP A 138 0.09 -8.91 1.46
C TRP A 138 -1.14 -9.40 0.68
N PRO A 139 -1.31 -10.74 0.53
CA PRO A 139 -2.29 -11.29 -0.39
C PRO A 139 -3.73 -10.88 -0.10
N ARG A 140 -4.11 -10.68 1.17
CA ARG A 140 -5.48 -10.27 1.51
C ARG A 140 -5.71 -8.81 1.13
N LEU A 141 -4.81 -7.91 1.48
CA LEU A 141 -4.82 -6.50 1.14
C LEU A 141 -4.94 -6.32 -0.38
N MET A 142 -4.04 -6.93 -1.13
CA MET A 142 -4.03 -6.85 -2.59
C MET A 142 -5.30 -7.43 -3.22
N THR A 143 -5.78 -8.57 -2.71
CA THR A 143 -7.03 -9.16 -3.20
C THR A 143 -8.24 -8.27 -2.91
N GLU A 144 -8.37 -7.70 -1.72
CA GLU A 144 -9.51 -6.82 -1.41
C GLU A 144 -9.44 -5.50 -2.19
N THR A 145 -8.24 -4.95 -2.40
CA THR A 145 -8.02 -3.77 -3.27
C THR A 145 -8.46 -4.06 -4.70
N HIS A 146 -7.98 -5.16 -5.28
CA HIS A 146 -8.37 -5.59 -6.62
C HIS A 146 -9.88 -5.87 -6.74
N ARG A 147 -10.49 -6.52 -5.73
CA ARG A 147 -11.94 -6.79 -5.71
C ARG A 147 -12.79 -5.53 -5.68
N ARG A 148 -12.28 -4.43 -5.12
CA ARG A 148 -12.92 -3.11 -5.15
C ARG A 148 -12.70 -2.36 -6.47
N LYS A 149 -12.00 -2.98 -7.43
CA LYS A 149 -11.65 -2.38 -8.73
C LYS A 149 -10.81 -1.11 -8.59
N ILE A 150 -10.04 -1.01 -7.51
CA ILE A 150 -9.07 0.07 -7.33
C ILE A 150 -7.87 -0.27 -8.22
N PRO A 151 -7.48 0.60 -9.17
CA PRO A 151 -6.30 0.38 -10.00
C PRO A 151 -5.05 0.21 -9.15
N MET A 152 -4.20 -0.75 -9.53
CA MET A 152 -2.99 -1.10 -8.78
C MET A 152 -1.74 -0.95 -9.66
N ALA A 153 -0.77 -0.16 -9.19
CA ALA A 153 0.55 -0.03 -9.81
C ALA A 153 1.64 -0.61 -8.89
N LEU A 154 2.59 -1.35 -9.47
CA LEU A 154 3.83 -1.75 -8.82
C LEU A 154 4.95 -0.90 -9.39
N VAL A 155 5.72 -0.23 -8.53
CA VAL A 155 6.81 0.66 -8.92
C VAL A 155 8.10 0.21 -8.24
N ASN A 156 9.25 0.69 -8.73
CA ASN A 156 10.56 0.45 -8.13
C ASN A 156 10.83 -1.02 -7.72
N SER A 157 10.42 -1.98 -8.56
CA SER A 157 10.63 -3.40 -8.27
C SER A 157 12.12 -3.76 -8.42
N ARG A 158 12.94 -3.45 -7.40
CA ARG A 158 14.25 -4.06 -7.28
C ARG A 158 13.98 -5.55 -7.15
N MET A 159 14.33 -6.33 -8.18
CA MET A 159 13.99 -7.74 -8.29
C MET A 159 14.15 -8.44 -6.93
N MET A 160 13.02 -8.93 -6.38
CA MET A 160 12.94 -9.62 -5.09
C MET A 160 14.10 -10.61 -4.94
N LYS A 161 15.19 -10.27 -4.26
CA LYS A 161 16.33 -11.19 -4.10
C LYS A 161 15.96 -12.27 -3.06
N ALA A 162 15.21 -13.30 -3.46
CA ALA A 162 14.91 -14.46 -2.61
C ALA A 162 14.65 -15.76 -3.42
N ASN A 163 15.26 -16.85 -2.91
CA ASN A 163 15.35 -18.23 -3.38
C ASN A 163 14.39 -18.72 -4.49
N PHE A 164 14.98 -19.19 -5.58
CA PHE A 164 14.30 -19.77 -6.75
C PHE A 164 13.33 -20.94 -6.41
N GLN A 165 13.66 -21.73 -5.38
CA GLN A 165 12.86 -22.90 -4.99
C GLN A 165 11.54 -22.54 -4.28
N SER A 166 11.52 -21.50 -3.44
CA SER A 166 10.26 -21.03 -2.81
C SER A 166 9.34 -20.38 -3.84
N ARG A 167 9.90 -19.69 -4.84
CA ARG A 167 9.14 -19.15 -5.98
C ARG A 167 8.45 -20.23 -6.79
N LYS A 168 9.10 -21.36 -7.07
CA LYS A 168 8.46 -22.46 -7.82
C LYS A 168 7.21 -22.97 -7.11
N ARG A 169 7.27 -23.15 -5.79
CA ARG A 169 6.14 -23.60 -4.96
C ARG A 169 5.02 -22.55 -4.82
N MET A 170 5.36 -21.27 -4.81
CA MET A 170 4.40 -20.16 -4.70
C MET A 170 4.01 -19.55 -6.05
N SER A 171 4.41 -20.16 -7.17
CA SER A 171 4.29 -19.60 -8.52
C SER A 171 2.85 -19.26 -8.90
N GLY A 172 1.88 -20.13 -8.57
CA GLY A 172 0.46 -19.87 -8.82
C GLY A 172 -0.09 -18.68 -8.03
N LEU A 173 0.33 -18.54 -6.77
CA LEU A 173 -0.07 -17.43 -5.90
C LEU A 173 0.57 -16.11 -6.35
N MET A 174 1.86 -16.14 -6.69
CA MET A 174 2.53 -14.98 -7.28
C MET A 174 1.86 -14.57 -8.58
N ARG A 175 1.51 -15.52 -9.46
CA ARG A 175 0.78 -15.25 -10.70
C ARG A 175 -0.55 -14.55 -10.45
N ASP A 176 -1.34 -15.02 -9.47
CA ASP A 176 -2.59 -14.35 -9.13
C ASP A 176 -2.34 -12.91 -8.66
N ILE A 177 -1.36 -12.71 -7.76
CA ILE A 177 -1.03 -11.40 -7.19
C ILE A 177 -0.51 -10.43 -8.25
N PHE A 178 0.41 -10.88 -9.11
CA PHE A 178 0.90 -10.07 -10.23
C PHE A 178 -0.22 -9.73 -11.21
N GLY A 179 -1.17 -10.65 -11.43
CA GLY A 179 -2.35 -10.42 -12.26
C GLY A 179 -3.32 -9.37 -11.72
N TYR A 180 -3.15 -8.91 -10.48
CA TYR A 180 -3.94 -7.80 -9.94
C TYR A 180 -3.41 -6.42 -10.32
N PHE A 181 -2.15 -6.32 -10.77
CA PHE A 181 -1.55 -5.05 -11.13
C PHE A 181 -1.88 -4.66 -12.56
N ASP A 182 -2.34 -3.42 -12.68
CA ASP A 182 -2.64 -2.74 -13.93
C ASP A 182 -1.39 -2.18 -14.61
N PHE A 183 -0.37 -1.87 -13.81
CA PHE A 183 0.92 -1.35 -14.26
C PHE A 183 2.03 -1.92 -13.40
N ILE A 184 3.12 -2.34 -14.03
CA ILE A 184 4.35 -2.77 -13.35
C ILE A 184 5.51 -2.01 -13.99
N GLY A 185 6.05 -1.03 -13.27
CA GLY A 185 7.17 -0.21 -13.69
C GLY A 185 8.46 -0.64 -13.00
N VAL A 186 9.50 -0.90 -13.79
CA VAL A 186 10.86 -1.12 -13.29
C VAL A 186 11.63 0.19 -13.44
N GLN A 187 11.95 0.85 -12.32
CA GLN A 187 12.81 2.05 -12.27
C GLN A 187 12.42 3.24 -13.21
N ASP A 188 11.18 3.74 -13.19
CA ASP A 188 10.90 5.04 -13.84
C ASP A 188 9.64 5.77 -13.31
N VAL A 189 9.63 7.10 -13.48
CA VAL A 189 8.64 8.14 -13.16
C VAL A 189 7.38 8.04 -14.04
N SER A 190 7.33 7.12 -15.00
CA SER A 190 6.23 6.93 -15.97
C SER A 190 4.89 6.52 -15.37
N VAL A 191 4.83 6.34 -14.05
CA VAL A 191 3.60 6.04 -13.30
C VAL A 191 2.54 7.09 -13.60
N VAL A 192 2.89 8.39 -13.55
CA VAL A 192 1.93 9.48 -13.78
C VAL A 192 1.25 9.38 -15.15
N HIS A 193 1.97 9.01 -16.20
CA HIS A 193 1.39 8.81 -17.52
C HIS A 193 0.41 7.63 -17.54
N ALA A 194 0.72 6.55 -16.82
CA ALA A 194 -0.20 5.42 -16.66
C ALA A 194 -1.45 5.78 -15.83
N LEU A 195 -1.33 6.69 -14.85
CA LEU A 195 -2.45 7.18 -14.02
C LEU A 195 -3.42 8.05 -14.82
N VAL A 196 -2.88 8.98 -15.60
CA VAL A 196 -3.67 9.83 -16.51
C VAL A 196 -4.37 8.99 -17.57
N PHE A 197 -3.69 7.98 -18.13
CA PHE A 197 -4.27 7.08 -19.13
C PHE A 197 -5.46 6.25 -18.62
N LYS A 198 -5.50 5.93 -17.31
CA LYS A 198 -6.61 5.20 -16.69
C LYS A 198 -7.74 6.08 -16.16
N GLY A 199 -7.73 7.38 -16.46
CA GLY A 199 -8.79 8.30 -16.06
C GLY A 199 -8.78 8.65 -14.56
N VAL A 200 -7.66 8.40 -13.88
CA VAL A 200 -7.41 8.92 -12.52
C VAL A 200 -6.91 10.36 -12.69
N GLY A 201 -7.85 11.27 -12.96
CA GLY A 201 -7.62 12.70 -13.20
C GLY A 201 -8.96 13.43 -13.32
N PRO A 202 -9.00 14.77 -13.19
CA PRO A 202 -10.26 15.51 -13.22
C PRO A 202 -10.99 15.19 -14.54
N LYS A 203 -12.27 14.82 -14.45
CA LYS A 203 -13.17 14.68 -15.60
C LYS A 203 -13.31 16.05 -16.28
N GLY A 204 -12.37 16.43 -17.15
CA GLY A 204 -12.46 17.68 -17.90
C GLY A 204 -11.18 18.36 -18.37
N GLY A 205 -9.97 17.83 -18.15
CA GLY A 205 -8.74 18.48 -18.61
C GLY A 205 -8.06 17.73 -19.76
N LYS A 206 -8.12 18.26 -20.99
CA LYS A 206 -7.20 17.85 -22.07
C LYS A 206 -5.77 18.24 -21.67
N MET A 207 -4.82 17.31 -21.76
CA MET A 207 -3.40 17.66 -21.78
C MET A 207 -2.86 17.54 -23.21
N GLU A 208 -2.26 18.63 -23.66
CA GLU A 208 -1.46 18.73 -24.88
C GLU A 208 -0.14 17.95 -24.73
N ARG A 209 0.39 17.53 -25.88
CA ARG A 209 1.46 16.54 -26.05
C ARG A 209 2.83 17.04 -25.61
#